data_AF-A0A7V7KIR0-F1
#
_entry.id   AF-A0A7V7KIR0-F1
#
_cell.length_a   1.000
_cell.length_b   1.000
_cell.length_c   1.000
_cell.angle_alpha   90.00
_cell.angle_beta   90.00
_cell.angle_gamma   90.00
#
_symmetry.space_group_name_H-M   'P 1'
#
loop_
_entity.id
_entity.type
_entity.pdbx_description
1 polymer ?
#
loop_
_entity_poly.entity_id
_entity_poly.type
_entity_poly.pdbx_seq_one_letter_code
_entity_poly.pdbx_strand_id
1 'polypeptide(L)'
;MPITATSVVAASATYRRAPVRFATMRDNKRTDDAAVAPMRRPLRWLWLAVAVVALDLATKALMSSLLSYGQPMEVLPFFNLTLLHNTGAAFSFLAGHPGWQRWFFALVGIGACIGLTVWMSRLKADEPLLGASLALVIGGALGNLYDRLVHGYVVDFLSFHVAGWYYPAFNVADIGITLGAIGLIWESLFEGRKQARRRS
;
A
#
# COMPACT_ATOMS: atom_id res chain seq x y z
N MET A 1 -2.54 -80.97 70.27
CA MET A 1 -1.91 -79.65 69.97
C MET A 1 -2.81 -78.91 68.99
N PRO A 2 -2.97 -77.59 69.10
CA PRO A 2 -4.25 -76.98 69.52
C PRO A 2 -4.89 -76.05 68.47
N ILE A 3 -5.95 -75.36 68.95
CA ILE A 3 -6.38 -73.97 68.66
C ILE A 3 -7.62 -73.77 67.77
N THR A 4 -8.65 -73.30 68.48
CA THR A 4 -9.89 -72.57 68.17
C THR A 4 -9.75 -71.39 67.20
N ALA A 5 -10.80 -71.06 66.42
CA ALA A 5 -11.16 -69.66 66.16
C ALA A 5 -12.58 -69.50 65.59
N THR A 6 -13.44 -68.87 66.39
CA THR A 6 -14.72 -68.25 66.05
C THR A 6 -14.49 -66.91 65.34
N SER A 7 -15.37 -66.52 64.40
CA SER A 7 -15.87 -65.13 64.12
C SER A 7 -16.20 -64.96 62.64
N VAL A 8 -17.00 -64.01 62.14
CA VAL A 8 -18.06 -63.08 62.57
C VAL A 8 -18.70 -62.62 61.24
N VAL A 9 -20.01 -62.37 61.22
CA VAL A 9 -20.76 -61.78 60.10
C VAL A 9 -20.41 -60.29 59.94
N ALA A 10 -20.30 -59.76 58.71
CA ALA A 10 -20.46 -58.33 58.45
C ALA A 10 -21.01 -58.03 57.05
N ALA A 11 -22.01 -57.15 57.02
CA ALA A 11 -22.87 -56.78 55.91
C ALA A 11 -22.20 -55.83 54.88
N SER A 12 -22.55 -55.99 53.61
CA SER A 12 -22.16 -55.07 52.52
C SER A 12 -23.18 -53.93 52.39
N ALA A 13 -22.75 -52.70 52.63
CA ALA A 13 -23.52 -51.48 52.37
C ALA A 13 -23.26 -50.98 50.93
N THR A 14 -24.32 -50.93 50.12
CA THR A 14 -24.33 -50.35 48.77
C THR A 14 -24.19 -48.82 48.80
N TYR A 15 -23.12 -48.30 48.21
CA TYR A 15 -22.89 -46.86 47.99
C TYR A 15 -23.46 -46.40 46.65
N ARG A 16 -24.51 -45.57 46.67
CA ARG A 16 -25.16 -45.00 45.46
C ARG A 16 -24.54 -43.62 45.17
N ARG A 17 -23.77 -43.47 44.07
CA ARG A 17 -23.26 -42.17 43.59
C ARG A 17 -24.34 -41.41 42.81
N ALA A 18 -24.54 -40.13 43.13
CA ALA A 18 -25.37 -39.21 42.34
C ALA A 18 -24.64 -38.78 41.03
N PRO A 19 -25.36 -38.52 39.93
CA PRO A 19 -24.74 -38.14 38.67
C PRO A 19 -24.27 -36.67 38.69
N VAL A 20 -22.99 -36.47 38.39
CA VAL A 20 -22.40 -35.15 38.13
C VAL A 20 -22.92 -34.67 36.78
N ARG A 21 -23.74 -33.60 36.77
CA ARG A 21 -24.14 -32.92 35.54
C ARG A 21 -22.95 -32.11 35.01
N PHE A 22 -22.37 -32.57 33.90
CA PHE A 22 -21.46 -31.75 33.10
C PHE A 22 -22.26 -30.61 32.47
N ALA A 23 -22.02 -29.39 32.96
CA ALA A 23 -22.42 -28.18 32.25
C ALA A 23 -21.62 -28.13 30.95
N THR A 24 -22.30 -28.34 29.81
CA THR A 24 -21.72 -28.09 28.49
C THR A 24 -21.35 -26.62 28.42
N MET A 25 -20.04 -26.35 28.45
CA MET A 25 -19.43 -25.07 28.12
C MET A 25 -19.86 -24.72 26.70
N ARG A 26 -20.94 -23.92 26.57
CA ARG A 26 -21.38 -23.36 25.29
C ARG A 26 -20.26 -22.46 24.79
N ASP A 27 -19.53 -22.97 23.81
CA ASP A 27 -19.11 -22.29 22.59
C ASP A 27 -19.10 -20.75 22.66
N ASN A 28 -18.22 -20.19 23.50
CA ASN A 28 -17.90 -18.77 23.51
C ASN A 28 -16.66 -18.52 22.65
N LYS A 29 -16.70 -18.97 21.38
CA LYS A 29 -15.59 -18.81 20.43
C LYS A 29 -16.06 -18.32 19.06
N ARG A 30 -17.19 -17.62 18.99
CA ARG A 30 -17.86 -17.29 17.71
C ARG A 30 -18.03 -15.81 17.40
N THR A 31 -17.61 -14.88 18.27
CA THR A 31 -17.88 -13.44 18.05
C THR A 31 -16.66 -12.57 17.78
N ASP A 32 -15.44 -13.07 17.93
CA ASP A 32 -14.26 -12.17 17.93
C ASP A 32 -13.47 -12.16 16.61
N ASP A 33 -13.75 -13.08 15.69
CA ASP A 33 -13.04 -13.22 14.39
C ASP A 33 -14.00 -13.23 13.18
N ALA A 34 -14.99 -12.34 13.15
CA ALA A 34 -15.72 -12.12 11.90
C ALA A 34 -14.77 -11.46 10.88
N ALA A 35 -14.11 -12.28 10.06
CA ALA A 35 -13.23 -11.83 8.99
C ALA A 35 -13.96 -10.78 8.14
N VAL A 36 -13.36 -9.58 8.02
CA VAL A 36 -13.98 -8.50 7.25
C VAL A 36 -14.17 -8.96 5.80
N ALA A 37 -15.38 -8.79 5.28
CA ALA A 37 -15.72 -9.21 3.93
C ALA A 37 -14.85 -8.50 2.88
N PRO A 38 -14.57 -9.15 1.74
CA PRO A 38 -13.86 -8.51 0.63
C PRO A 38 -14.66 -7.32 0.08
N MET A 39 -13.96 -6.32 -0.45
CA MET A 39 -14.59 -5.22 -1.16
C MET A 39 -15.31 -5.74 -2.41
N ARG A 40 -16.55 -5.28 -2.67
CA ARG A 40 -17.37 -5.79 -3.79
C ARG A 40 -16.80 -5.43 -5.17
N ARG A 41 -16.19 -4.25 -5.32
CA ARG A 41 -15.67 -3.72 -6.59
C ARG A 41 -14.38 -2.94 -6.36
N PRO A 42 -13.28 -3.58 -5.93
CA PRO A 42 -12.05 -2.87 -5.60
C PRO A 42 -11.41 -2.20 -6.82
N LEU A 43 -11.51 -2.81 -7.99
CA LEU A 43 -10.95 -2.25 -9.23
C LEU A 43 -11.60 -0.94 -9.69
N ARG A 44 -12.71 -0.50 -9.07
CA ARG A 44 -13.28 0.83 -9.33
C ARG A 44 -12.28 1.96 -9.03
N TRP A 45 -11.33 1.73 -8.13
CA TRP A 45 -10.28 2.67 -7.80
C TRP A 45 -9.35 2.97 -9.00
N LEU A 46 -9.31 2.11 -10.02
CA LEU A 46 -8.58 2.39 -11.26
C LEU A 46 -9.11 3.63 -11.99
N TRP A 47 -10.36 4.07 -11.77
CA TRP A 47 -10.84 5.34 -12.30
C TRP A 47 -10.08 6.54 -11.73
N LEU A 48 -9.67 6.47 -10.46
CA LEU A 48 -8.79 7.47 -9.88
C LEU A 48 -7.40 7.43 -10.52
N ALA A 49 -6.86 6.24 -10.78
CA ALA A 49 -5.59 6.09 -11.49
C ALA A 49 -5.67 6.70 -12.91
N VAL A 50 -6.76 6.44 -13.65
CA VAL A 50 -7.02 7.04 -14.96
C VAL A 50 -7.06 8.57 -14.88
N ALA A 51 -7.73 9.13 -13.87
CA ALA A 51 -7.77 10.58 -13.67
C ALA A 51 -6.38 11.18 -13.41
N VAL A 52 -5.55 10.50 -12.60
CA VAL A 52 -4.16 10.92 -12.35
C VAL A 52 -3.33 10.88 -13.62
N VAL A 53 -3.41 9.79 -14.41
CA VAL A 53 -2.70 9.67 -15.69
C VAL A 53 -3.14 10.76 -16.66
N ALA A 54 -4.44 10.99 -16.81
CA ALA A 54 -4.96 12.01 -17.71
C ALA A 54 -4.47 13.41 -17.32
N LEU A 55 -4.49 13.72 -16.01
CA LEU A 55 -4.00 15.00 -15.51
C LEU A 55 -2.49 15.17 -15.72
N ASP A 56 -1.70 14.12 -15.45
CA ASP A 56 -0.25 14.14 -15.66
C ASP A 56 0.11 14.35 -17.13
N LEU A 57 -0.46 13.56 -18.04
CA LEU A 57 -0.18 13.68 -19.46
C LEU A 57 -0.65 15.03 -20.04
N ALA A 58 -1.81 15.53 -19.62
CA ALA A 58 -2.32 16.83 -20.05
C ALA A 58 -1.42 17.97 -19.57
N THR A 59 -1.00 17.95 -18.30
CA THR A 59 -0.12 18.99 -17.76
C THR A 59 1.27 18.94 -18.39
N LYS A 60 1.86 17.77 -18.60
CA LYS A 60 3.14 17.61 -19.31
C LYS A 60 3.07 18.11 -20.75
N ALA A 61 2.00 17.78 -21.47
CA ALA A 61 1.80 18.26 -22.84
C ALA A 61 1.66 19.79 -22.88
N LEU A 62 0.92 20.37 -21.93
CA LEU A 62 0.77 21.83 -21.81
C LEU A 62 2.10 22.51 -21.47
N MET A 63 2.85 22.00 -20.51
CA MET A 63 4.14 22.59 -20.14
C MET A 63 5.16 22.46 -21.27
N SER A 64 5.15 21.35 -22.00
CA SER A 64 6.02 21.15 -23.17
C SER A 64 5.70 22.07 -24.34
N SER A 65 4.47 22.60 -24.43
CA SER A 65 4.08 23.56 -25.48
C SER A 65 4.28 25.02 -25.08
N LEU A 66 4.26 25.32 -23.78
CA LEU A 66 4.39 26.70 -23.27
C LEU A 66 5.82 27.08 -22.88
N LEU A 67 6.61 26.14 -22.39
CA LEU A 67 7.92 26.43 -21.79
C LEU A 67 9.06 26.08 -22.74
N SER A 68 10.13 26.88 -22.65
CA SER A 68 11.42 26.55 -23.28
C SER A 68 12.26 25.68 -22.35
N TYR A 69 12.93 24.68 -22.90
CA TYR A 69 13.76 23.76 -22.12
C TYR A 69 14.81 24.50 -21.28
N GLY A 70 14.87 24.16 -19.99
CA GLY A 70 15.85 24.68 -19.03
C GLY A 70 15.73 26.17 -18.70
N GLN A 71 14.71 26.87 -19.22
CA GLN A 71 14.46 28.28 -18.92
C GLN A 71 13.41 28.37 -17.80
N PRO A 72 13.78 28.87 -16.59
CA PRO A 72 12.83 29.01 -15.50
C PRO A 72 11.83 30.14 -15.81
N MET A 73 10.54 29.82 -15.73
CA MET A 73 9.47 30.81 -15.66
C MET A 73 9.09 31.01 -14.19
N GLU A 74 9.47 32.15 -13.62
CA GLU A 74 9.18 32.48 -12.23
C GLU A 74 7.68 32.67 -12.01
N VAL A 75 7.11 31.92 -11.06
CA VAL A 75 5.71 32.06 -10.63
C VAL A 75 5.63 32.67 -9.24
N LEU A 76 6.53 32.27 -8.33
CA LEU A 76 6.71 32.82 -7.00
C LEU A 76 8.22 32.86 -6.67
N PRO A 77 8.66 33.64 -5.66
CA PRO A 77 10.08 33.74 -5.28
C PRO A 77 10.76 32.42 -4.86
N PHE A 78 9.99 31.35 -4.66
CA PHE A 78 10.45 30.02 -4.28
C PHE A 78 9.95 28.91 -5.23
N PHE A 79 9.26 29.27 -6.31
CA PHE A 79 8.61 28.32 -7.21
C PHE A 79 8.61 28.80 -8.66
N ASN A 80 9.20 27.98 -9.52
CA ASN A 80 9.28 28.18 -10.96
C ASN A 80 8.58 27.04 -11.70
N LEU A 81 8.13 27.36 -12.90
CA LEU A 81 7.84 26.37 -13.92
C LEU A 81 9.07 26.26 -14.84
N THR A 82 9.74 25.11 -14.81
CA THR A 82 10.99 24.89 -15.57
C THR A 82 10.94 23.56 -16.28
N LEU A 83 10.83 23.56 -17.61
CA LEU A 83 10.79 22.32 -18.39
C LEU A 83 12.13 21.60 -18.36
N LEU A 84 12.15 20.41 -17.76
CA LEU A 84 13.32 19.55 -17.62
C LEU A 84 13.00 18.13 -18.09
N HIS A 85 14.00 17.47 -18.67
CA HIS A 85 13.88 16.10 -19.19
C HIS A 85 14.71 15.15 -18.34
N ASN A 86 14.04 14.39 -17.49
CA ASN A 86 14.67 13.51 -16.54
C ASN A 86 14.88 12.11 -17.12
N THR A 87 16.12 11.84 -17.51
CA THR A 87 16.57 10.54 -18.02
C THR A 87 16.94 9.55 -16.91
N GLY A 88 16.80 9.93 -15.64
CA GLY A 88 17.31 9.17 -14.50
C GLY A 88 18.79 9.40 -14.23
N ALA A 89 19.30 10.59 -14.56
CA ALA A 89 20.72 10.93 -14.46
C ALA A 89 21.32 10.70 -13.05
N ALA A 90 20.50 10.85 -12.00
CA ALA A 90 20.89 10.57 -10.61
C ALA A 90 21.40 9.13 -10.37
N PHE A 91 21.03 8.17 -11.22
CA PHE A 91 21.46 6.77 -11.13
C PHE A 91 22.58 6.42 -12.12
N SER A 92 23.12 7.38 -12.87
CA SER A 92 24.13 7.13 -13.90
C SER A 92 25.45 6.58 -13.33
N PHE A 93 25.69 6.71 -12.03
CA PHE A 93 26.86 6.12 -11.36
C PHE A 93 26.85 4.58 -11.33
N LEU A 94 25.70 3.94 -11.58
CA LEU A 94 25.55 2.48 -11.49
C LEU A 94 25.96 1.72 -12.76
N ALA A 95 26.11 2.39 -13.92
CA ALA A 95 26.55 1.72 -15.15
C ALA A 95 27.32 2.67 -16.08
N GLY A 96 28.33 2.13 -16.77
CA GLY A 96 29.23 2.89 -17.66
C GLY A 96 28.66 3.28 -19.02
N HIS A 97 27.39 2.97 -19.32
CA HIS A 97 26.74 3.32 -20.59
C HIS A 97 25.46 4.11 -20.36
N PRO A 98 25.18 5.17 -21.13
CA PRO A 98 23.94 5.94 -21.02
C PRO A 98 22.73 5.16 -21.57
N GLY A 99 21.55 5.36 -20.99
CA GLY A 99 20.26 4.94 -21.56
C GLY A 99 19.63 3.66 -20.97
N TRP A 100 20.37 2.86 -20.19
CA TRP A 100 19.81 1.68 -19.51
C TRP A 100 18.72 2.06 -18.50
N GLN A 101 18.80 3.26 -17.90
CA GLN A 101 17.87 3.78 -16.91
C GLN A 101 16.43 3.76 -17.43
N ARG A 102 16.24 4.09 -18.71
CA ARG A 102 14.93 4.06 -19.38
C ARG A 102 14.26 2.69 -19.21
N TRP A 103 14.96 1.63 -19.62
CA TRP A 103 14.43 0.27 -19.60
C TRP A 103 14.30 -0.27 -18.18
N PHE A 104 15.27 0.00 -17.32
CA PHE A 104 15.21 -0.38 -15.91
C PHE A 104 13.98 0.21 -15.22
N PHE A 105 13.78 1.53 -15.30
CA PHE A 105 12.63 2.17 -14.68
C PHE A 105 11.31 1.78 -15.35
N ALA A 106 11.30 1.52 -16.66
CA ALA A 106 10.11 1.01 -17.33
C ALA A 106 9.70 -0.37 -16.79
N LEU A 107 10.65 -1.30 -16.65
CA LEU A 107 10.40 -2.64 -16.10
C LEU A 107 9.92 -2.58 -14.65
N VAL A 108 10.57 -1.78 -13.81
CA VAL A 108 10.15 -1.55 -12.42
C VAL A 108 8.74 -0.95 -12.37
N GLY A 109 8.45 0.05 -13.21
CA GLY A 109 7.13 0.68 -13.30
C GLY A 109 6.04 -0.30 -13.72
N ILE A 110 6.28 -1.13 -14.74
CA ILE A 110 5.35 -2.18 -15.18
C ILE A 110 5.11 -3.19 -14.06
N GLY A 111 6.18 -3.70 -13.45
CA GLY A 111 6.09 -4.67 -12.35
C GLY A 111 5.31 -4.11 -11.16
N ALA A 112 5.58 -2.87 -10.77
CA ALA A 112 4.87 -2.17 -9.71
C ALA A 112 3.38 -2.01 -10.05
N CYS A 113 3.03 -1.55 -11.26
CA CYS A 113 1.63 -1.39 -11.66
C CYS A 113 0.86 -2.71 -11.61
N ILE A 114 1.45 -3.80 -12.09
CA ILE A 114 0.85 -5.15 -12.03
C ILE A 114 0.68 -5.57 -10.57
N GLY A 115 1.74 -5.53 -9.77
CA GLY A 115 1.73 -5.96 -8.38
C GLY A 115 0.72 -5.19 -7.53
N LEU A 116 0.68 -3.87 -7.67
CA LEU A 116 -0.26 -3.00 -6.94
C LEU A 116 -1.70 -3.20 -7.41
N THR A 117 -1.94 -3.48 -8.71
CA THR A 117 -3.29 -3.81 -9.21
C THR A 117 -3.77 -5.17 -8.68
N VAL A 118 -2.88 -6.16 -8.62
CA VAL A 118 -3.17 -7.46 -7.99
C VAL A 118 -3.47 -7.28 -6.51
N TRP A 119 -2.71 -6.46 -5.79
CA TRP A 119 -3.01 -6.14 -4.39
C TRP A 119 -4.37 -5.43 -4.27
N MET A 120 -4.65 -4.44 -5.11
CA MET A 120 -5.93 -3.74 -5.16
C MET A 120 -7.11 -4.72 -5.29
N SER A 121 -6.98 -5.76 -6.13
CA SER A 121 -8.05 -6.76 -6.33
C SER A 121 -8.42 -7.56 -5.06
N ARG A 122 -7.59 -7.51 -4.01
CA ARG A 122 -7.73 -8.29 -2.78
C ARG A 122 -8.14 -7.45 -1.56
N LEU A 123 -8.53 -6.19 -1.76
CA LEU A 123 -8.92 -5.28 -0.69
C LEU A 123 -10.16 -5.75 0.08
N LYS A 124 -10.17 -5.48 1.38
CA LYS A 124 -11.33 -5.66 2.26
C LYS A 124 -12.26 -4.45 2.20
N ALA A 125 -13.52 -4.64 2.62
CA ALA A 125 -14.54 -3.61 2.54
C ALA A 125 -14.23 -2.35 3.38
N ASP A 126 -13.40 -2.47 4.42
CA ASP A 126 -13.00 -1.40 5.33
C ASP A 126 -11.67 -0.72 4.99
N GLU A 127 -11.10 -0.99 3.79
CA GLU A 127 -9.80 -0.49 3.33
C GLU A 127 -9.91 0.55 2.16
N PRO A 128 -10.79 1.59 2.21
CA PRO A 128 -10.92 2.54 1.11
C PRO A 128 -9.70 3.46 0.96
N LEU A 129 -9.02 3.81 2.05
CA LEU A 129 -7.80 4.63 2.02
C LEU A 129 -6.67 3.89 1.30
N LEU A 130 -6.51 2.59 1.58
CA LEU A 130 -5.59 1.72 0.86
C LEU A 130 -5.92 1.69 -0.64
N GLY A 131 -7.19 1.57 -1.00
CA GLY A 131 -7.63 1.58 -2.40
C GLY A 131 -7.29 2.87 -3.14
N ALA A 132 -7.55 4.03 -2.51
CA ALA A 132 -7.17 5.32 -3.06
C ALA A 132 -5.64 5.46 -3.18
N SER A 133 -4.89 5.03 -2.16
CA SER A 133 -3.42 5.10 -2.13
C SER A 133 -2.79 4.28 -3.24
N LEU A 134 -3.26 3.04 -3.44
CA LEU A 134 -2.81 2.18 -4.54
C LEU A 134 -3.12 2.80 -5.90
N ALA A 135 -4.31 3.39 -6.07
CA ALA A 135 -4.68 4.04 -7.33
C ALA A 135 -3.81 5.27 -7.64
N LEU A 136 -3.46 6.08 -6.63
CA LEU A 136 -2.56 7.21 -6.81
C LEU A 136 -1.15 6.76 -7.26
N VAL A 137 -0.59 5.73 -6.60
CA VAL A 137 0.72 5.18 -6.98
C VAL A 137 0.67 4.56 -8.38
N ILE A 138 -0.35 3.77 -8.71
CA ILE A 138 -0.52 3.18 -10.05
C ILE A 138 -0.64 4.28 -11.11
N GLY A 139 -1.48 5.29 -10.87
CA GLY A 139 -1.69 6.39 -11.81
C GLY A 139 -0.41 7.17 -12.06
N GLY A 140 0.31 7.55 -11.01
CA GLY A 140 1.58 8.25 -11.16
C GLY A 140 2.66 7.38 -11.83
N ALA A 141 2.76 6.10 -11.46
CA ALA A 141 3.69 5.17 -12.10
C ALA A 141 3.40 5.01 -13.61
N LEU A 142 2.13 4.93 -14.01
CA LEU A 142 1.74 4.85 -15.43
C LEU A 142 2.04 6.13 -16.21
N GLY A 143 1.80 7.31 -15.65
CA GLY A 143 2.12 8.58 -16.30
C GLY A 143 3.62 8.73 -16.57
N ASN A 144 4.44 8.39 -15.58
CA ASN A 144 5.90 8.39 -15.68
C ASN A 144 6.46 7.24 -16.54
N LEU A 145 5.74 6.11 -16.63
CA LEU A 145 6.07 5.00 -17.53
C LEU A 145 5.82 5.39 -19.00
N TYR A 146 4.68 6.05 -19.28
CA TYR A 146 4.33 6.51 -20.62
C TYR A 146 5.45 7.37 -21.20
N ASP A 147 5.89 8.39 -20.48
CA ASP A 147 6.99 9.27 -20.88
C ASP A 147 8.28 8.50 -21.19
N ARG A 148 8.65 7.55 -20.33
CA ARG A 148 9.84 6.71 -20.55
C ARG A 148 9.72 5.84 -21.79
N LEU A 149 8.53 5.34 -22.10
CA LEU A 149 8.31 4.50 -23.28
C LEU A 149 8.23 5.33 -24.56
N VAL A 150 7.62 6.52 -24.52
CA VAL A 150 7.38 7.35 -25.71
C VAL A 150 8.52 8.33 -25.97
N HIS A 151 8.97 9.06 -24.96
CA HIS A 151 10.00 10.11 -25.09
C HIS A 151 11.41 9.61 -24.71
N GLY A 152 11.50 8.61 -23.83
CA GLY A 152 12.77 8.11 -23.31
C GLY A 152 13.30 8.85 -22.08
N TYR A 153 12.57 9.85 -21.60
CA TYR A 153 12.80 10.61 -20.37
C TYR A 153 11.44 11.02 -19.80
N VAL A 154 11.42 11.44 -18.54
CA VAL A 154 10.23 12.02 -17.88
C VAL A 154 10.22 13.53 -18.05
N VAL A 155 9.06 14.10 -18.34
CA VAL A 155 8.87 15.55 -18.38
C VAL A 155 8.61 16.07 -16.97
N ASP A 156 9.57 16.82 -16.42
CA ASP A 156 9.45 17.50 -15.13
C ASP A 156 9.30 19.00 -15.34
N PHE A 157 8.51 19.66 -14.49
CA PHE A 157 8.21 21.09 -14.67
C PHE A 157 7.97 21.87 -13.38
N LEU A 158 7.66 21.21 -12.26
CA LEU A 158 7.48 21.85 -10.96
C LEU A 158 8.85 21.99 -10.30
N SER A 159 9.34 23.22 -10.13
CA SER A 159 10.69 23.49 -9.62
C SER A 159 10.64 24.41 -8.40
N PHE A 160 10.86 23.85 -7.20
CA PHE A 160 10.94 24.61 -5.96
C PHE A 160 12.39 24.97 -5.62
N HIS A 161 12.61 26.18 -5.10
CA HIS A 161 13.93 26.64 -4.69
C HIS A 161 13.88 27.56 -3.47
N VAL A 162 14.97 27.59 -2.70
CA VAL A 162 15.16 28.52 -1.59
C VAL A 162 16.64 28.87 -1.45
N ALA A 163 16.97 30.16 -1.32
CA ALA A 163 18.34 30.64 -1.11
C ALA A 163 19.38 30.06 -2.09
N GLY A 164 19.03 29.90 -3.37
CA GLY A 164 19.91 29.36 -4.41
C GLY A 164 19.99 27.83 -4.47
N TRP A 165 19.35 27.11 -3.54
CA TRP A 165 19.23 25.65 -3.58
C TRP A 165 17.92 25.23 -4.25
N TYR A 166 17.99 24.25 -5.14
CA TYR A 166 16.85 23.72 -5.89
C TYR A 166 16.51 22.30 -5.42
N TYR A 167 15.24 22.06 -5.10
CA TYR A 167 14.71 20.72 -4.97
C TYR A 167 14.64 20.08 -6.38
N PRO A 168 14.90 18.78 -6.54
CA PRO A 168 14.75 18.12 -7.84
C PRO A 168 13.37 18.39 -8.43
N ALA A 169 13.33 18.85 -9.68
CA ALA A 169 12.05 19.13 -10.32
C ALA A 169 11.22 17.84 -10.44
N PHE A 170 9.91 18.00 -10.39
CA PHE A 170 8.96 16.89 -10.40
C PHE A 170 7.70 17.26 -11.19
N ASN A 171 6.77 16.32 -11.28
CA ASN A 171 5.53 16.47 -12.03
C ASN A 171 4.30 15.95 -11.23
N VAL A 172 3.14 15.93 -11.88
CA VAL A 172 1.89 15.49 -11.26
C VAL A 172 1.90 14.00 -10.94
N ALA A 173 2.50 13.16 -11.79
CA ALA A 173 2.71 11.75 -11.49
C ALA A 173 3.53 11.53 -10.21
N ASP A 174 4.58 12.31 -9.97
CA ASP A 174 5.39 12.23 -8.74
C ASP A 174 4.59 12.64 -7.49
N ILE A 175 3.71 13.64 -7.61
CA ILE A 175 2.77 14.00 -6.54
C ILE A 175 1.84 12.82 -6.23
N GLY A 176 1.30 12.17 -7.26
CA GLY A 176 0.46 10.97 -7.11
C GLY A 176 1.19 9.84 -6.39
N ILE A 177 2.42 9.53 -6.81
CA ILE A 177 3.27 8.52 -6.15
C ILE A 177 3.52 8.88 -4.69
N THR A 178 3.88 10.14 -4.42
CA THR A 178 4.22 10.62 -3.07
C THR A 178 3.02 10.57 -2.13
N LEU A 179 1.87 11.10 -2.54
CA LEU A 179 0.65 11.06 -1.74
C LEU A 179 0.13 9.63 -1.55
N GLY A 180 0.22 8.80 -2.58
CA GLY A 180 -0.12 7.38 -2.48
C GLY A 180 0.79 6.65 -1.48
N ALA A 181 2.11 6.88 -1.54
CA ALA A 181 3.06 6.30 -0.59
C ALA A 181 2.81 6.75 0.85
N ILE A 182 2.52 8.05 1.07
CA ILE A 182 2.12 8.57 2.38
C ILE A 182 0.87 7.85 2.89
N GLY A 183 -0.13 7.65 2.03
CA GLY A 183 -1.36 6.93 2.39
C GLY A 183 -1.12 5.45 2.75
N LEU A 184 -0.22 4.76 2.02
CA LEU A 184 0.18 3.38 2.34
C LEU A 184 0.88 3.28 3.69
N ILE A 185 1.81 4.20 3.98
CA ILE A 185 2.53 4.26 5.26
C ILE A 185 1.53 4.56 6.39
N TRP A 186 0.63 5.50 6.16
CA TRP A 186 -0.41 5.86 7.13
C TRP A 186 -1.29 4.65 7.45
N GLU A 187 -1.77 3.92 6.46
CA GLU A 187 -2.60 2.72 6.70
C GLU A 187 -1.83 1.68 7.53
N SER A 188 -0.57 1.41 7.17
CA SER A 188 0.29 0.46 7.87
C SER A 188 0.51 0.81 9.36
N LEU A 189 0.70 2.09 9.69
CA LEU A 189 0.94 2.53 11.07
C LEU A 189 -0.32 2.51 11.94
N PHE A 190 -1.51 2.64 11.35
CA PHE A 190 -2.77 2.71 12.09
C PHE A 190 -3.53 1.38 12.14
N GLU A 191 -3.35 0.47 11.17
CA GLU A 191 -3.87 -0.90 11.24
C GLU A 191 -3.28 -1.69 12.40
N GLY A 192 -1.96 -1.57 12.63
CA GLY A 192 -1.30 -2.23 13.77
C GLY A 192 -1.92 -1.83 15.13
N ARG A 193 -2.38 -0.57 15.26
CA ARG A 193 -3.05 -0.07 16.47
C ARG A 193 -4.48 -0.57 16.62
N LYS A 194 -5.24 -0.68 15.53
CA LYS A 194 -6.60 -1.26 15.55
C LYS A 194 -6.57 -2.73 15.98
N GLN A 195 -5.56 -3.49 15.54
CA GLN A 195 -5.38 -4.88 15.94
C GLN A 195 -4.98 -5.03 17.41
N ALA A 196 -4.07 -4.17 17.91
CA ALA A 196 -3.68 -4.17 19.32
C ALA A 196 -4.86 -3.85 20.26
N ARG A 197 -5.69 -2.86 19.90
CA ARG A 197 -6.87 -2.45 20.69
C ARG A 197 -8.02 -3.46 20.65
N ARG A 198 -8.09 -4.32 19.63
CA ARG A 198 -9.06 -5.43 19.58
C ARG A 198 -8.64 -6.64 20.43
N ARG A 199 -7.38 -6.69 20.89
CA ARG A 199 -6.83 -7.78 21.70
C ARG A 199 -6.70 -7.44 23.19
N SER A 200 -7.00 -6.19 23.58
CA SER A 200 -6.99 -5.67 24.95
C SER A 200 -8.41 -5.49 25.47
#